data_AF-A0A1V5X9X3-F1
#
_entry.id   AF-A0A1V5X9X3-F1
#
_cell.length_a   1.000
_cell.length_b   1.000
_cell.length_c   1.000
_cell.angle_alpha   90.00
_cell.angle_beta   90.00
_cell.angle_gamma   90.00
#
_symmetry.space_group_name_H-M   'P 1'
#
loop_
_entity.id
_entity.type
_entity.pdbx_description
1 polymer ?
#
loop_
_entity_poly.entity_id
_entity_poly.type
_entity_poly.pdbx_seq_one_letter_code
_entity_poly.pdbx_strand_id
1 'polypeptide(L)'
;MKKDYITTFTKVHFTPLDPNPDDIKIGDIAHALSLMTRANGHFKHFYSVAQHCINCALEAMAMGYGEKIQLACLLHDASEAYISDITRPVKKNLPAYREIEEKLQSLIYKTFGIELTTDEYAVVENIDDSLLWHEFMELMDERLNEPNPVLCSNPDFSERKFAEVEHEFLRLFTSLTGKNSNYKCVGIDATKGGWISACLEGNSLNITLYDSISEIIAECNDVDCILIDIPIGLPENDNNMRPDADLRKKLKGKASSVFNTPCRQAVYTDNYENANTINNKILSKGLSKQSFSICDKIKEVDKFLQCNPAWKNRLLESHPEYIFAILNFGKPVLESKKTLDGINIRINLLRRYIHNLDAFLGGITSKAGMKRRLDDIVDAICLAVIGRLGMCNGFRSIPDAPEVDNKGLKMQIVYTEI
;
A
#
# COMPACT_ATOMS: atom_id res chain seq x y z
N MET A 1 -15.62 -37.70 -11.44
CA MET A 1 -14.96 -36.72 -12.33
C MET A 1 -13.53 -36.56 -11.84
N LYS A 2 -12.53 -36.80 -12.68
CA LYS A 2 -11.16 -36.42 -12.35
C LYS A 2 -11.14 -34.89 -12.25
N LYS A 3 -10.71 -34.38 -11.10
CA LYS A 3 -10.49 -32.95 -10.93
C LYS A 3 -9.09 -32.70 -11.46
N ASP A 4 -8.99 -32.21 -12.70
CA ASP A 4 -7.72 -31.88 -13.34
C ASP A 4 -7.28 -30.44 -13.00
N TYR A 5 -7.75 -29.92 -11.85
CA TYR A 5 -7.51 -28.56 -11.38
C TYR A 5 -6.99 -28.56 -9.94
N ILE A 6 -6.20 -27.54 -9.59
CA ILE A 6 -5.83 -27.15 -8.23
C ILE A 6 -6.70 -25.97 -7.78
N THR A 7 -6.88 -25.79 -6.46
CA THR A 7 -7.56 -24.61 -5.92
C THR A 7 -6.51 -23.64 -5.39
N THR A 8 -6.47 -22.43 -5.92
CA THR A 8 -5.49 -21.40 -5.54
C THR A 8 -5.89 -20.67 -4.25
N PHE A 9 -5.01 -19.81 -3.75
CA PHE A 9 -5.24 -19.00 -2.55
C PHE A 9 -6.47 -18.09 -2.68
N THR A 10 -6.65 -17.46 -3.83
CA THR A 10 -7.81 -16.64 -4.17
C THR A 10 -9.04 -17.46 -4.57
N LYS A 11 -8.99 -18.79 -4.39
CA LYS A 11 -10.05 -19.78 -4.63
C LYS A 11 -10.41 -19.95 -6.11
N VAL A 12 -9.46 -19.70 -7.00
CA VAL A 12 -9.60 -20.02 -8.43
C VAL A 12 -9.35 -21.52 -8.63
N HIS A 13 -10.14 -22.17 -9.49
CA HIS A 13 -9.88 -23.54 -9.92
C HIS A 13 -8.97 -23.50 -11.15
N PHE A 14 -7.66 -23.64 -10.93
CA PHE A 14 -6.64 -23.50 -11.96
C PHE A 14 -6.26 -24.87 -12.54
N THR A 15 -6.13 -24.98 -13.86
CA THR A 15 -5.78 -26.22 -14.60
C THR A 15 -4.34 -26.13 -15.15
N PRO A 16 -3.31 -26.64 -14.43
CA PRO A 16 -1.91 -26.37 -14.82
C PRO A 16 -1.50 -26.85 -16.21
N LEU A 17 -2.13 -27.92 -16.72
CA LEU A 17 -1.82 -28.49 -18.04
C LEU A 17 -2.55 -27.78 -19.20
N ASP A 18 -3.63 -27.08 -18.88
CA ASP A 18 -4.42 -26.30 -19.82
C ASP A 18 -4.85 -24.97 -19.18
N PRO A 19 -3.87 -24.07 -18.92
CA PRO A 19 -4.12 -22.87 -18.13
C PRO A 19 -4.89 -21.82 -18.94
N ASN A 20 -5.90 -21.22 -18.31
CA ASN A 20 -6.62 -20.06 -18.83
C ASN A 20 -5.93 -18.76 -18.32
N PRO A 21 -5.57 -17.81 -19.20
CA PRO A 21 -4.94 -16.55 -18.80
C PRO A 21 -5.69 -15.77 -17.72
N ASP A 22 -7.03 -15.77 -17.77
CA ASP A 22 -7.85 -15.02 -16.83
C ASP A 22 -7.77 -15.57 -15.40
N ASP A 23 -7.35 -16.83 -15.25
CA ASP A 23 -7.20 -17.51 -13.96
C ASP A 23 -5.82 -17.28 -13.33
N ILE A 24 -4.88 -16.65 -14.04
CA ILE A 24 -3.55 -16.29 -13.52
C ILE A 24 -3.67 -15.01 -12.68
N LYS A 25 -3.56 -15.14 -11.35
CA LYS A 25 -3.60 -14.01 -10.42
C LYS A 25 -2.24 -13.79 -9.78
N ILE A 26 -1.78 -12.55 -9.75
CA ILE A 26 -0.50 -12.21 -9.10
C ILE A 26 -0.53 -12.51 -7.59
N GLY A 27 -1.68 -12.32 -6.95
CA GLY A 27 -1.87 -12.69 -5.53
C GLY A 27 -1.64 -14.19 -5.27
N ASP A 28 -2.07 -15.06 -6.19
CA ASP A 28 -1.84 -16.50 -6.06
C ASP A 28 -0.36 -16.86 -6.23
N ILE A 29 0.31 -16.23 -7.19
CA ILE A 29 1.75 -16.43 -7.45
C ILE A 29 2.56 -15.97 -6.23
N ALA A 30 2.38 -14.73 -5.79
CA ALA A 30 3.11 -14.17 -4.65
C ALA A 30 2.90 -14.99 -3.38
N HIS A 31 1.64 -15.38 -3.11
CA HIS A 31 1.31 -16.19 -1.95
C HIS A 31 2.01 -17.56 -1.99
N ALA A 32 1.86 -18.30 -3.08
CA ALA A 32 2.42 -19.64 -3.20
C ALA A 32 3.96 -19.61 -3.16
N LEU A 33 4.60 -18.70 -3.90
CA LEU A 33 6.07 -18.56 -3.92
C LEU A 33 6.63 -18.12 -2.56
N SER A 34 5.88 -17.37 -1.75
CA SER A 34 6.33 -16.99 -0.40
C SER A 34 6.34 -18.15 0.60
N LEU A 35 5.58 -19.22 0.30
CA LEU A 35 5.45 -20.43 1.11
C LEU A 35 6.30 -21.59 0.59
N MET A 36 6.82 -21.52 -0.62
CA MET A 36 7.68 -22.55 -1.21
C MET A 36 9.14 -22.30 -0.86
N THR A 37 9.78 -23.34 -0.30
CA THR A 37 11.20 -23.30 0.07
C THR A 37 12.09 -23.64 -1.13
N ARG A 38 13.23 -22.98 -1.24
CA ARG A 38 14.27 -23.31 -2.22
C ARG A 38 15.17 -24.44 -1.76
N ALA A 39 15.92 -24.99 -2.71
CA ALA A 39 16.85 -26.09 -2.51
C ALA A 39 16.21 -27.29 -1.79
N ASN A 40 14.90 -27.50 -2.01
CA ASN A 40 14.11 -28.54 -1.35
C ASN A 40 14.24 -28.52 0.20
N GLY A 41 14.45 -27.34 0.79
CA GLY A 41 14.54 -27.14 2.24
C GLY A 41 15.90 -27.53 2.85
N HIS A 42 16.95 -27.68 2.05
CA HIS A 42 18.29 -28.02 2.55
C HIS A 42 19.13 -26.82 3.00
N PHE A 43 18.70 -25.59 2.73
CA PHE A 43 19.34 -24.39 3.28
C PHE A 43 19.25 -24.33 4.81
N LYS A 44 20.20 -23.64 5.44
CA LYS A 44 20.33 -23.55 6.91
C LYS A 44 19.07 -23.02 7.64
N HIS A 45 18.22 -22.28 6.93
CA HIS A 45 16.92 -21.78 7.38
C HIS A 45 15.95 -21.66 6.20
N PHE A 46 14.68 -21.36 6.45
CA PHE A 46 13.70 -21.21 5.38
C PHE A 46 14.04 -20.00 4.49
N TYR A 47 14.19 -20.24 3.19
CA TYR A 47 14.42 -19.23 2.18
C TYR A 47 13.52 -19.54 0.98
N SER A 48 12.62 -18.60 0.66
CA SER A 48 11.52 -18.86 -0.27
C SER A 48 11.88 -18.58 -1.73
N VAL A 49 11.13 -19.20 -2.63
CA VAL A 49 11.21 -18.89 -4.08
C VAL A 49 10.89 -17.41 -4.34
N ALA A 50 9.90 -16.84 -3.64
CA ALA A 50 9.59 -15.41 -3.77
C ALA A 50 10.75 -14.49 -3.34
N GLN A 51 11.48 -14.85 -2.29
CA GLN A 51 12.63 -14.06 -1.81
C GLN A 51 13.77 -14.07 -2.84
N HIS A 52 14.01 -15.21 -3.48
CA HIS A 52 14.92 -15.31 -4.61
C HIS A 52 14.50 -14.41 -5.78
N CYS A 53 13.24 -14.50 -6.22
CA CYS A 53 12.70 -13.67 -7.29
C CYS A 53 12.82 -12.16 -6.99
N ILE A 54 12.57 -11.75 -5.74
CA ILE A 54 12.78 -10.36 -5.28
C ILE A 54 14.25 -9.96 -5.43
N ASN A 55 15.18 -10.80 -4.96
CA ASN A 55 16.61 -10.53 -5.07
C ASN A 55 17.07 -10.43 -6.54
N CYS A 56 16.55 -11.27 -7.44
CA CYS A 56 16.80 -11.15 -8.88
C CYS A 56 16.29 -9.83 -9.47
N ALA A 57 15.08 -9.40 -9.10
CA ALA A 57 14.53 -8.12 -9.57
C ALA A 57 15.31 -6.91 -9.05
N LEU A 58 15.77 -6.95 -7.79
CA LEU A 58 16.61 -5.91 -7.19
C LEU A 58 18.01 -5.87 -7.81
N GLU A 59 18.59 -7.03 -8.17
CA GLU A 59 19.84 -7.10 -8.91
C GLU A 59 19.69 -6.47 -10.30
N ALA A 60 18.64 -6.83 -11.05
CA ALA A 60 18.36 -6.22 -12.35
C ALA A 60 18.22 -4.69 -12.26
N MET A 61 17.58 -4.21 -11.18
CA MET A 61 17.45 -2.78 -10.89
C MET A 61 18.80 -2.12 -10.58
N ALA A 62 19.64 -2.76 -9.76
CA ALA A 62 20.98 -2.27 -9.41
C ALA A 62 21.92 -2.23 -10.64
N MET A 63 21.75 -3.15 -11.57
CA MET A 63 22.45 -3.17 -12.86
C MET A 63 21.92 -2.13 -13.86
N GLY A 64 20.82 -1.44 -13.54
CA GLY A 64 20.24 -0.38 -14.38
C GLY A 64 19.41 -0.88 -15.56
N TYR A 65 18.95 -2.14 -15.55
CA TYR A 65 18.05 -2.64 -16.57
C TYR A 65 16.65 -2.00 -16.47
N GLY A 66 15.91 -1.97 -17.58
CA GLY A 66 14.56 -1.39 -17.61
C GLY A 66 13.52 -2.23 -16.86
N GLU A 67 12.36 -1.62 -16.55
CA GLU A 67 11.25 -2.24 -15.79
C GLU A 67 10.81 -3.58 -16.36
N LYS A 68 10.86 -3.75 -17.69
CA LYS A 68 10.53 -5.02 -18.37
C LYS A 68 11.42 -6.18 -17.93
N ILE A 69 12.73 -5.97 -17.85
CA ILE A 69 13.69 -7.01 -17.41
C ILE A 69 13.56 -7.22 -15.91
N GLN A 70 13.41 -6.15 -15.13
CA GLN A 70 13.17 -6.23 -13.68
C GLN A 70 11.92 -7.07 -13.37
N LEU A 71 10.83 -6.86 -14.12
CA LEU A 71 9.58 -7.61 -13.99
C LEU A 71 9.74 -9.07 -14.40
N ALA A 72 10.49 -9.34 -15.47
CA ALA A 72 10.83 -10.69 -15.87
C ALA A 72 11.63 -11.42 -14.78
N CYS A 73 12.65 -10.79 -14.20
CA CYS A 73 13.38 -11.34 -13.05
C CYS A 73 12.46 -11.62 -11.85
N LEU A 74 11.49 -10.75 -11.56
CA LEU A 74 10.53 -10.99 -10.48
C LEU A 74 9.61 -12.19 -10.75
N LEU A 75 9.29 -12.47 -12.01
CA LEU A 75 8.31 -13.48 -12.41
C LEU A 75 8.92 -14.75 -12.99
N HIS A 76 10.26 -14.90 -13.03
CA HIS A 76 10.90 -16.00 -13.78
C HIS A 76 10.54 -17.40 -13.26
N ASP A 77 10.31 -17.55 -11.95
CA ASP A 77 9.84 -18.80 -11.33
C ASP A 77 8.30 -18.83 -11.10
N ALA A 78 7.54 -17.92 -11.71
CA ALA A 78 6.10 -17.78 -11.43
C ALA A 78 5.27 -19.04 -11.75
N SER A 79 5.70 -19.86 -12.71
CA SER A 79 5.06 -21.14 -13.03
C SER A 79 5.10 -22.13 -11.85
N GLU A 80 6.14 -22.09 -11.01
CA GLU A 80 6.28 -22.97 -9.85
C GLU A 80 5.13 -22.82 -8.85
N ALA A 81 4.48 -21.65 -8.81
CA ALA A 81 3.26 -21.42 -8.02
C ALA A 81 2.13 -22.44 -8.32
N TYR A 82 2.12 -23.02 -9.52
CA TYR A 82 1.08 -23.93 -9.98
C TYR A 82 1.59 -25.37 -10.18
N ILE A 83 2.89 -25.59 -10.37
CA ILE A 83 3.48 -26.91 -10.67
C ILE A 83 4.62 -27.35 -9.75
N SER A 84 4.94 -26.57 -8.70
CA SER A 84 6.00 -26.77 -7.69
C SER A 84 7.44 -26.53 -8.18
N ASP A 85 8.35 -26.16 -7.28
CA ASP A 85 9.80 -26.10 -7.53
C ASP A 85 10.38 -27.52 -7.63
N ILE A 86 10.93 -27.88 -8.79
CA ILE A 86 11.69 -29.13 -8.98
C ILE A 86 13.18 -28.80 -9.11
N THR A 87 13.97 -29.33 -8.18
CA THR A 87 15.43 -29.15 -8.18
C THR A 87 16.07 -29.43 -9.54
N ARG A 88 16.98 -28.53 -9.93
CA ARG A 88 17.67 -28.54 -11.23
C ARG A 88 18.25 -29.90 -11.67
N PRO A 89 18.85 -30.74 -10.79
CA PRO A 89 19.36 -32.07 -11.20
C PRO A 89 18.28 -33.05 -11.66
N VAL A 90 17.10 -33.02 -11.03
CA VAL A 90 15.97 -33.90 -11.38
C VAL A 90 15.29 -33.41 -12.66
N LYS A 91 15.09 -32.09 -12.76
CA LYS A 91 14.43 -31.40 -13.89
C LYS A 91 15.03 -31.76 -15.26
N LYS A 92 16.35 -31.96 -15.34
CA LYS A 92 17.06 -32.38 -16.57
C LYS A 92 16.56 -33.71 -17.14
N ASN A 93 15.97 -34.57 -16.31
CA ASN A 93 15.50 -35.89 -16.68
C ASN A 93 13.97 -35.96 -16.89
N LEU A 94 13.28 -34.81 -16.86
CA LEU A 94 11.81 -34.71 -16.96
C LEU A 94 11.39 -33.83 -18.15
N PRO A 95 11.49 -34.33 -19.40
CA PRO A 95 11.19 -33.52 -20.60
C PRO A 95 9.74 -33.03 -20.63
N ALA A 96 8.77 -33.89 -20.25
CA ALA A 96 7.36 -33.50 -20.22
C ALA A 96 7.08 -32.37 -19.20
N TYR A 97 7.79 -32.37 -18.06
CA TYR A 97 7.66 -31.31 -17.06
C TYR A 97 8.15 -29.97 -17.63
N ARG A 98 9.31 -29.99 -18.30
CA ARG A 98 9.88 -28.79 -18.93
C ARG A 98 8.96 -28.19 -19.99
N GLU A 99 8.36 -29.02 -20.84
CA GLU A 99 7.40 -28.55 -21.84
C GLU A 99 6.17 -27.86 -21.19
N ILE A 100 5.65 -28.44 -20.10
CA ILE A 100 4.53 -27.87 -19.34
C ILE A 100 4.91 -26.53 -18.72
N GLU A 101 6.07 -26.49 -18.06
CA GLU A 101 6.59 -25.31 -17.40
C GLU A 101 6.90 -24.19 -18.39
N GLU A 102 7.61 -24.46 -19.49
CA GLU A 102 7.92 -23.47 -20.52
C GLU A 102 6.63 -22.88 -21.12
N LYS A 103 5.62 -23.72 -21.39
CA LYS A 103 4.30 -23.26 -21.87
C LYS A 103 3.60 -22.36 -20.85
N LEU A 104 3.56 -22.77 -19.58
CA LEU A 104 2.91 -22.01 -18.51
C LEU A 104 3.64 -20.71 -18.22
N GLN A 105 4.96 -20.73 -18.12
CA GLN A 105 5.80 -19.57 -17.87
C GLN A 105 5.65 -18.54 -19.00
N SER A 106 5.65 -18.98 -20.26
CA SER A 106 5.40 -18.12 -21.41
C SER A 106 4.00 -17.48 -21.36
N LEU A 107 2.98 -18.23 -20.92
CA LEU A 107 1.63 -17.72 -20.76
C LEU A 107 1.55 -16.67 -19.64
N ILE A 108 2.22 -16.90 -18.51
CA ILE A 108 2.30 -15.96 -17.39
C ILE A 108 2.95 -14.65 -17.86
N TYR A 109 4.09 -14.73 -18.55
CA TYR A 109 4.77 -13.57 -19.12
C TYR A 109 3.84 -12.78 -20.05
N LYS A 110 3.18 -13.46 -20.99
CA LYS A 110 2.21 -12.83 -21.88
C LYS A 110 1.06 -12.17 -21.13
N THR A 111 0.53 -12.81 -20.08
CA THR A 111 -0.57 -12.30 -19.25
C THR A 111 -0.19 -11.00 -18.53
N PHE A 112 1.09 -10.87 -18.16
CA PHE A 112 1.63 -9.67 -17.52
C PHE A 112 2.35 -8.72 -18.47
N GLY A 113 2.21 -8.91 -19.80
CA GLY A 113 2.74 -7.99 -20.81
C GLY A 113 4.26 -8.05 -20.99
N ILE A 114 4.90 -9.16 -20.64
CA ILE A 114 6.33 -9.38 -20.76
C ILE A 114 6.62 -10.06 -22.11
N GLU A 115 7.35 -9.36 -22.97
CA GLU A 115 7.90 -9.91 -24.21
C GLU A 115 9.40 -9.62 -24.26
N LEU A 116 10.20 -10.69 -24.15
CA LEU A 116 11.66 -10.62 -24.13
C LEU A 116 12.25 -11.06 -25.47
N THR A 117 13.32 -10.40 -25.89
CA THR A 117 14.23 -10.92 -26.91
C THR A 117 15.09 -12.05 -26.35
N THR A 118 15.76 -12.81 -27.22
CA THR A 118 16.71 -13.85 -26.80
C THR A 118 17.80 -13.31 -25.87
N ASP A 119 18.33 -12.12 -26.16
CA ASP A 119 19.38 -11.49 -25.35
C ASP A 119 18.84 -11.05 -23.97
N GLU A 120 17.61 -10.55 -23.92
CA GLU A 120 16.97 -10.18 -22.65
C GLU A 120 16.65 -11.41 -21.79
N TYR A 121 16.26 -12.54 -22.40
CA TYR A 121 16.14 -13.82 -21.68
C TYR A 121 17.46 -14.26 -21.07
N ALA A 122 18.56 -14.18 -21.84
CA ALA A 122 19.88 -14.55 -21.35
C ALA A 122 20.34 -13.66 -20.17
N VAL A 123 19.92 -12.39 -20.13
CA VAL A 123 20.15 -11.51 -18.96
C VAL A 123 19.42 -12.02 -17.72
N VAL A 124 18.14 -12.39 -17.85
CA VAL A 124 17.35 -12.91 -16.73
C VAL A 124 17.95 -14.21 -16.19
N GLU A 125 18.33 -15.14 -17.07
CA GLU A 125 19.00 -16.39 -16.70
C GLU A 125 20.34 -16.15 -16.00
N ASN A 126 21.14 -15.19 -16.48
CA ASN A 126 22.42 -14.85 -15.86
C ASN A 126 22.24 -14.30 -14.44
N ILE A 127 21.21 -13.49 -14.21
CA ILE A 127 20.87 -12.95 -12.90
C ILE A 127 20.40 -14.07 -11.96
N ASP A 128 19.49 -14.95 -12.40
CA ASP A 128 19.07 -16.14 -11.62
C ASP A 128 20.28 -17.00 -11.21
N ASP A 129 21.12 -17.39 -12.16
CA ASP A 129 22.31 -18.19 -11.89
C ASP A 129 23.30 -17.49 -10.94
N SER A 130 23.44 -16.16 -11.06
CA SER A 130 24.28 -15.38 -10.17
C SER A 130 23.74 -15.39 -8.74
N LEU A 131 22.43 -15.20 -8.56
CA LEU A 131 21.81 -15.25 -7.24
C LEU A 131 21.88 -16.67 -6.65
N LEU A 132 21.64 -17.71 -7.44
CA LEU A 132 21.79 -19.10 -7.00
C LEU A 132 23.20 -19.38 -6.47
N TRP A 133 24.24 -18.88 -7.15
CA TRP A 133 25.63 -19.04 -6.71
C TRP A 133 25.83 -18.45 -5.31
N HIS A 134 25.34 -17.22 -5.08
CA HIS A 134 25.46 -16.54 -3.78
C HIS A 134 24.59 -17.18 -2.70
N GLU A 135 23.42 -17.72 -3.04
CA GLU A 135 22.58 -18.47 -2.11
C GLU A 135 23.31 -19.69 -1.56
N PHE A 136 23.94 -20.50 -2.40
CA PHE A 136 24.72 -21.66 -1.94
C PHE A 136 25.95 -21.24 -1.14
N MET A 137 26.62 -20.16 -1.56
CA MET A 137 27.78 -19.66 -0.83
C MET A 137 27.39 -19.19 0.57
N GLU A 138 26.35 -18.37 0.71
CA GLU A 138 25.95 -17.79 1.99
C GLU A 138 25.17 -18.76 2.88
N LEU A 139 24.31 -19.61 2.31
CA LEU A 139 23.41 -20.48 3.07
C LEU A 139 23.99 -21.87 3.36
N MET A 140 25.00 -22.31 2.61
CA MET A 140 25.59 -23.65 2.71
C MET A 140 27.11 -23.67 2.81
N ASP A 141 27.79 -22.52 2.75
CA ASP A 141 29.25 -22.43 2.64
C ASP A 141 29.79 -23.21 1.42
N GLU A 142 28.96 -23.41 0.39
CA GLU A 142 29.28 -24.19 -0.81
C GLU A 142 29.52 -23.26 -2.01
N ARG A 143 30.67 -23.40 -2.66
CA ARG A 143 30.96 -22.70 -3.91
C ARG A 143 30.55 -23.56 -5.09
N LEU A 144 29.52 -23.14 -5.80
CA LEU A 144 29.19 -23.74 -7.10
C LEU A 144 30.31 -23.43 -8.12
N ASN A 145 30.37 -24.24 -9.19
CA ASN A 145 31.40 -24.13 -10.22
C ASN A 145 31.47 -22.71 -10.83
N GLU A 146 32.67 -22.33 -11.29
CA GLU A 146 32.96 -21.00 -11.84
C GLU A 146 32.05 -20.56 -13.01
N PRO A 147 31.83 -19.25 -13.19
CA PRO A 147 32.51 -18.11 -12.51
C PRO A 147 31.86 -17.69 -11.18
N ASN A 148 32.63 -17.04 -10.30
CA ASN A 148 32.15 -16.34 -9.09
C ASN A 148 31.55 -14.98 -9.51
N PRO A 149 30.22 -14.85 -9.60
CA PRO A 149 29.59 -13.65 -10.15
C PRO A 149 29.65 -12.51 -9.12
N VAL A 150 29.84 -11.27 -9.60
CA VAL A 150 29.80 -10.08 -8.74
C VAL A 150 28.41 -9.47 -8.84
N LEU A 151 27.73 -9.35 -7.69
CA LEU A 151 26.43 -8.69 -7.61
C LEU A 151 26.59 -7.17 -7.46
N CYS A 152 25.69 -6.44 -8.10
CA CYS A 152 25.56 -4.99 -7.99
C CYS A 152 24.63 -4.57 -6.85
N SER A 153 23.72 -5.46 -6.45
CA SER A 153 22.85 -5.29 -5.29
C SER A 153 23.45 -5.92 -4.02
N ASN A 154 22.74 -5.77 -2.90
CA ASN A 154 23.05 -6.45 -1.64
C ASN A 154 21.86 -7.34 -1.26
N PRO A 155 21.79 -8.59 -1.76
CA PRO A 155 20.65 -9.46 -1.53
C PRO A 155 20.45 -9.79 -0.06
N ASP A 156 19.20 -9.97 0.35
CA ASP A 156 18.85 -10.43 1.68
C ASP A 156 18.69 -11.95 1.68
N PHE A 157 19.64 -12.65 2.30
CA PHE A 157 19.62 -14.10 2.49
C PHE A 157 19.14 -14.51 3.89
N SER A 158 18.71 -13.58 4.74
CA SER A 158 18.19 -13.90 6.08
C SER A 158 16.82 -14.59 6.02
N GLU A 159 16.46 -15.29 7.09
CA GLU A 159 15.12 -15.86 7.24
C GLU A 159 14.08 -14.76 7.40
N ARG A 160 13.07 -14.76 6.52
CA ARG A 160 12.00 -13.76 6.50
C ARG A 160 10.64 -14.41 6.69
N LYS A 161 9.70 -13.65 7.25
CA LYS A 161 8.30 -14.11 7.37
C LYS A 161 7.63 -14.14 6.01
N PHE A 162 6.84 -15.18 5.76
CA PHE A 162 6.17 -15.39 4.47
C PHE A 162 5.35 -14.17 4.04
N ALA A 163 4.56 -13.60 4.95
CA ALA A 163 3.75 -12.41 4.68
C ALA A 163 4.59 -11.16 4.32
N GLU A 164 5.79 -11.01 4.87
CA GLU A 164 6.67 -9.87 4.54
C GLU A 164 7.28 -10.04 3.14
N VAL A 165 7.58 -11.27 2.74
CA VAL A 165 8.09 -11.60 1.39
C VAL A 165 6.97 -11.49 0.35
N GLU A 166 5.79 -12.06 0.61
CA GLU A 166 4.60 -11.97 -0.25
C GLU A 166 4.27 -10.49 -0.55
N HIS A 167 4.24 -9.66 0.48
CA HIS A 167 3.96 -8.23 0.34
C HIS A 167 5.01 -7.50 -0.49
N GLU A 168 6.29 -7.80 -0.27
CA GLU A 168 7.36 -7.18 -1.05
C GLU A 168 7.32 -7.59 -2.52
N PHE A 169 7.02 -8.87 -2.80
CA PHE A 169 6.83 -9.37 -4.16
C PHE A 169 5.71 -8.62 -4.87
N LEU A 170 4.53 -8.51 -4.24
CA LEU A 170 3.38 -7.78 -4.79
C LEU A 170 3.67 -6.29 -4.99
N ARG A 171 4.43 -5.69 -4.07
CA ARG A 171 4.87 -4.29 -4.17
C ARG A 171 5.78 -4.07 -5.38
N LEU A 172 6.81 -4.91 -5.56
CA LEU A 172 7.69 -4.82 -6.72
C LEU A 172 6.90 -5.05 -8.01
N PHE A 173 6.03 -6.06 -8.06
CA PHE A 173 5.19 -6.31 -9.22
C PHE A 173 4.33 -5.08 -9.57
N THR A 174 3.68 -4.48 -8.57
CA THR A 174 2.83 -3.30 -8.76
C THR A 174 3.64 -2.10 -9.26
N SER A 175 4.84 -1.91 -8.69
CA SER A 175 5.77 -0.86 -9.13
C SER A 175 6.22 -1.04 -10.58
N LEU A 176 6.47 -2.29 -11.01
CA LEU A 176 7.07 -2.63 -12.30
C LEU A 176 6.05 -2.78 -13.44
N THR A 177 4.81 -3.16 -13.13
CA THR A 177 3.78 -3.40 -14.14
C THR A 177 3.00 -2.15 -14.51
N GLY A 178 3.18 -1.07 -13.75
CA GLY A 178 2.54 0.20 -14.02
C GLY A 178 1.01 0.10 -14.18
N LYS A 179 0.36 -0.96 -13.65
CA LYS A 179 -1.09 -1.07 -13.57
C LYS A 179 -1.58 -0.02 -12.56
N ASN A 180 -1.64 1.19 -13.12
CA ASN A 180 -2.11 2.48 -12.62
C ASN A 180 -1.21 3.29 -11.66
N SER A 181 0.06 3.50 -12.02
CA SER A 181 0.91 4.48 -11.31
C SER A 181 0.62 5.95 -11.67
N ASN A 182 -0.13 6.22 -12.74
CA ASN A 182 -0.53 7.58 -13.15
C ASN A 182 -1.73 8.14 -12.40
N TYR A 183 -2.30 7.42 -11.43
CA TYR A 183 -3.36 8.01 -10.63
C TYR A 183 -2.83 9.24 -9.90
N LYS A 184 -3.52 10.35 -10.12
CA LYS A 184 -3.34 11.60 -9.41
C LYS A 184 -4.15 11.52 -8.13
N CYS A 185 -3.47 11.23 -7.03
CA CYS A 185 -4.09 11.08 -5.72
C CYS A 185 -3.66 12.21 -4.78
N VAL A 186 -4.63 12.79 -4.09
CA VAL A 186 -4.42 13.94 -3.21
C VAL A 186 -4.79 13.56 -1.77
N GLY A 187 -3.85 13.73 -0.85
CA GLY A 187 -4.08 13.60 0.58
C GLY A 187 -4.08 14.97 1.25
N ILE A 188 -5.05 15.23 2.14
CA ILE A 188 -5.24 16.52 2.79
C ILE A 188 -5.21 16.35 4.31
N ASP A 189 -4.41 17.16 4.99
CA ASP A 189 -4.43 17.26 6.45
C ASP A 189 -4.60 18.71 6.92
N ALA A 190 -5.29 18.88 8.04
CA ALA A 190 -5.50 20.18 8.67
C ALA A 190 -4.23 20.61 9.41
N THR A 191 -3.76 21.83 9.15
CA THR A 191 -2.56 22.36 9.82
C THR A 191 -2.82 23.73 10.43
N LYS A 192 -1.94 24.19 11.31
CA LYS A 192 -2.09 25.50 11.96
C LYS A 192 -2.18 26.62 10.92
N GLY A 193 -3.34 27.27 10.80
CA GLY A 193 -3.56 28.38 9.88
C GLY A 193 -3.88 28.00 8.44
N GLY A 194 -4.30 26.75 8.17
CA GLY A 194 -4.69 26.35 6.82
C GLY A 194 -4.81 24.84 6.65
N TRP A 195 -4.39 24.36 5.50
CA TRP A 195 -4.39 22.96 5.08
C TRP A 195 -3.08 22.61 4.38
N ILE A 196 -2.65 21.36 4.51
CA ILE A 196 -1.59 20.79 3.67
C ILE A 196 -2.23 19.84 2.68
N SER A 197 -1.86 19.97 1.42
CA SER A 197 -2.17 19.00 0.37
C SER A 197 -0.90 18.30 -0.07
N ALA A 198 -0.97 16.98 -0.18
CA ALA A 198 0.03 16.14 -0.82
C ALA A 198 -0.54 15.56 -2.11
N CYS A 199 -0.06 16.00 -3.26
CA CYS A 199 -0.46 15.49 -4.57
C CYS A 199 0.60 14.51 -5.08
N LEU A 200 0.19 13.26 -5.28
CA LEU A 200 1.03 12.15 -5.70
C LEU A 200 0.57 11.66 -7.07
N GLU A 201 1.40 11.80 -8.10
CA GLU A 201 1.11 11.46 -9.50
C GLU A 201 2.37 10.85 -10.14
N GLY A 202 2.30 9.61 -10.62
CA GLY A 202 3.50 8.86 -11.01
C GLY A 202 4.51 8.80 -9.86
N ASN A 203 5.77 9.16 -10.14
CA ASN A 203 6.82 9.28 -9.12
C ASN A 203 6.98 10.71 -8.56
N SER A 204 6.08 11.63 -8.93
CA SER A 204 6.11 13.02 -8.50
C SER A 204 5.25 13.23 -7.26
N LEU A 205 5.82 13.93 -6.26
CA LEU A 205 5.10 14.35 -5.06
C LEU A 205 5.20 15.88 -4.94
N ASN A 206 4.06 16.56 -4.91
CA ASN A 206 3.98 17.99 -4.65
C ASN A 206 3.25 18.26 -3.33
N ILE A 207 3.84 19.12 -2.49
CA ILE A 207 3.28 19.53 -1.20
C ILE A 207 3.01 21.03 -1.23
N THR A 208 1.75 21.42 -1.03
CA THR A 208 1.30 22.82 -1.07
C THR A 208 0.49 23.17 0.19
N LEU A 209 0.65 24.41 0.66
CA LEU A 209 -0.15 24.99 1.74
C LEU A 209 -1.29 25.82 1.15
N TYR A 210 -2.47 25.68 1.75
CA TYR A 210 -3.67 26.42 1.35
C TYR A 210 -4.36 27.04 2.55
N ASP A 211 -5.03 28.16 2.35
CA ASP A 211 -5.78 28.83 3.42
C ASP A 211 -7.16 28.18 3.62
N SER A 212 -7.72 27.61 2.53
CA SER A 212 -9.05 26.98 2.55
C SER A 212 -9.15 25.69 1.72
N ILE A 213 -10.13 24.85 2.06
CA ILE A 213 -10.46 23.64 1.28
C ILE A 213 -10.90 23.99 -0.14
N SER A 214 -11.57 25.13 -0.33
CA SER A 214 -12.02 25.59 -1.64
C SER A 214 -10.85 25.85 -2.60
N GLU A 215 -9.73 26.39 -2.10
CA GLU A 215 -8.51 26.62 -2.90
C GLU A 215 -7.88 25.30 -3.34
N ILE A 216 -7.78 24.32 -2.43
CA ILE A 216 -7.29 22.97 -2.77
C ILE A 216 -8.10 22.40 -3.92
N ILE A 217 -9.43 22.42 -3.79
CA ILE A 217 -10.31 21.82 -4.78
C ILE A 217 -10.28 22.57 -6.12
N ALA A 218 -10.12 23.90 -6.11
CA ALA A 218 -9.99 24.68 -7.33
C ALA A 218 -8.71 24.35 -8.13
N GLU A 219 -7.63 23.95 -7.44
CA GLU A 219 -6.38 23.50 -8.08
C GLU A 219 -6.37 22.00 -8.40
N CYS A 220 -7.19 21.21 -7.71
CA CYS A 220 -7.34 19.77 -7.93
C CYS A 220 -8.26 19.45 -9.12
N ASN A 221 -7.91 19.92 -10.33
CA ASN A 221 -8.52 19.43 -11.56
C ASN A 221 -7.98 18.04 -11.93
N ASP A 222 -8.84 17.17 -12.47
CA ASP A 222 -8.54 15.79 -12.89
C ASP A 222 -7.84 14.94 -11.81
N VAL A 223 -8.35 15.01 -10.58
CA VAL A 223 -7.92 14.13 -9.48
C VAL A 223 -8.75 12.83 -9.50
N ASP A 224 -8.05 11.69 -9.45
CA ASP A 224 -8.63 10.36 -9.40
C ASP A 224 -9.15 10.01 -8.00
N CYS A 225 -8.40 10.39 -6.97
CA CYS A 225 -8.74 10.16 -5.58
C CYS A 225 -8.33 11.33 -4.69
N ILE A 226 -9.22 11.77 -3.79
CA ILE A 226 -8.91 12.81 -2.81
C ILE A 226 -9.41 12.42 -1.42
N LEU A 227 -8.47 12.30 -0.50
CA LEU A 227 -8.68 11.85 0.88
C LEU A 227 -8.32 12.95 1.87
N ILE A 228 -9.06 13.06 2.96
CA ILE A 228 -8.87 14.09 3.99
C ILE A 228 -8.99 13.51 5.41
N ASP A 229 -8.12 13.94 6.34
CA ASP A 229 -8.21 13.59 7.77
C ASP A 229 -9.15 14.54 8.53
N ILE A 230 -10.41 14.60 8.09
CA ILE A 230 -11.47 15.34 8.77
C ILE A 230 -12.78 14.56 8.70
N PRO A 231 -13.56 14.50 9.80
CA PRO A 231 -14.90 13.93 9.78
C PRO A 231 -15.79 14.50 8.66
N ILE A 232 -16.28 13.61 7.77
CA ILE A 232 -17.25 13.92 6.73
C ILE A 232 -18.55 13.15 7.01
N GLY A 233 -19.66 13.87 6.95
CA GLY A 233 -20.94 13.37 7.43
C GLY A 233 -20.99 13.44 8.96
N LEU A 234 -21.99 14.16 9.47
CA LEU A 234 -22.07 14.50 10.90
C LEU A 234 -23.34 13.93 11.51
N PRO A 235 -23.26 13.31 12.70
CA PRO A 235 -24.43 12.82 13.38
C PRO A 235 -25.29 14.00 13.85
N GLU A 236 -26.61 13.84 13.78
CA GLU A 236 -27.57 14.83 14.28
C GLU A 236 -28.44 14.29 15.43
N ASN A 237 -28.33 12.99 15.72
CA ASN A 237 -28.97 12.29 16.83
C ASN A 237 -28.12 11.08 17.26
N ASP A 238 -28.49 10.46 18.39
CA ASP A 238 -27.79 9.34 19.01
C ASP A 238 -27.89 8.00 18.23
N ASN A 239 -28.87 7.87 17.33
CA ASN A 239 -29.01 6.71 16.46
C ASN A 239 -28.07 6.76 15.25
N ASN A 240 -27.50 7.93 14.92
CA ASN A 240 -26.55 8.02 13.81
C ASN A 240 -25.21 7.38 14.18
N MET A 241 -24.85 6.30 13.47
CA MET A 241 -23.62 5.58 13.72
C MET A 241 -22.46 6.18 12.92
N ARG A 242 -21.55 6.84 13.65
CA ARG A 242 -20.25 7.27 13.10
C ARG A 242 -19.20 6.15 13.22
N PRO A 243 -18.22 6.11 12.31
CA PRO A 243 -17.20 5.05 12.25
C PRO A 243 -16.18 5.07 13.40
N ASP A 244 -16.12 6.16 14.18
CA ASP A 244 -15.12 6.37 15.24
C ASP A 244 -15.02 5.18 16.23
N ALA A 245 -16.17 4.62 16.62
CA ALA A 245 -16.22 3.53 17.58
C ALA A 245 -15.64 2.22 17.00
N ASP A 246 -15.92 1.95 15.73
CA ASP A 246 -15.42 0.75 15.05
C ASP A 246 -13.95 0.88 14.67
N LEU A 247 -13.52 2.08 14.30
CA LEU A 247 -12.11 2.36 14.07
C LEU A 247 -11.28 2.17 15.34
N ARG A 248 -11.77 2.60 16.51
CA ARG A 248 -11.09 2.35 17.80
C ARG A 248 -10.91 0.87 18.12
N LYS A 249 -11.88 0.03 17.76
CA LYS A 249 -11.78 -1.44 17.94
C LYS A 249 -10.69 -2.03 17.06
N LYS A 250 -10.51 -1.49 15.84
CA LYS A 250 -9.48 -1.92 14.88
C LYS A 250 -8.08 -1.41 15.27
N LEU A 251 -7.97 -0.22 15.86
CA LEU A 251 -6.69 0.40 16.23
C LEU A 251 -6.26 0.11 17.69
N LYS A 252 -6.11 -1.18 18.03
CA LYS A 252 -5.73 -1.61 19.40
C LYS A 252 -4.37 -1.04 19.82
N GLY A 253 -4.30 -0.48 21.03
CA GLY A 253 -3.07 0.16 21.54
C GLY A 253 -2.92 1.64 21.14
N LYS A 254 -3.72 2.12 20.18
CA LYS A 254 -3.75 3.54 19.77
C LYS A 254 -5.15 4.12 19.62
N ALA A 255 -6.15 3.50 20.24
CA ALA A 255 -7.55 3.95 20.17
C ALA A 255 -7.77 5.42 20.59
N SER A 256 -6.88 6.01 21.38
CA SER A 256 -6.93 7.41 21.78
C SER A 256 -6.65 8.40 20.65
N SER A 257 -6.06 7.98 19.53
CA SER A 257 -5.88 8.84 18.35
C SER A 257 -7.18 9.08 17.59
N VAL A 258 -8.22 8.27 17.84
CA VAL A 258 -9.53 8.38 17.19
C VAL A 258 -10.50 9.09 18.13
N PHE A 259 -10.70 10.39 17.90
CA PHE A 259 -11.65 11.17 18.68
C PHE A 259 -13.11 10.87 18.29
N ASN A 260 -14.06 11.27 19.12
CA ASN A 260 -15.49 11.20 18.76
C ASN A 260 -15.87 12.40 17.91
N THR A 261 -16.41 12.14 16.73
CA THR A 261 -16.98 13.15 15.84
C THR A 261 -18.10 13.90 16.58
N PRO A 262 -18.05 15.25 16.66
CA PRO A 262 -19.10 16.03 17.28
C PRO A 262 -20.39 15.99 16.44
N CYS A 263 -21.55 16.17 17.07
CA CYS A 263 -22.79 16.38 16.32
C CYS A 263 -22.73 17.70 15.54
N ARG A 264 -23.44 17.74 14.41
CA ARG A 264 -23.48 18.91 13.52
C ARG A 264 -23.84 20.19 14.28
N GLN A 265 -24.80 20.12 15.19
CA GLN A 265 -25.25 21.26 15.98
C GLN A 265 -24.13 21.82 16.88
N ALA A 266 -23.29 20.95 17.45
CA ALA A 266 -22.15 21.38 18.26
C ALA A 266 -21.04 22.03 17.41
N VAL A 267 -20.77 21.49 16.21
CA VAL A 267 -19.79 22.04 15.24
C VAL A 267 -20.09 23.50 14.88
N TYR A 268 -21.36 23.88 14.84
CA TYR A 268 -21.78 25.22 14.42
C TYR A 268 -21.86 26.25 15.55
N THR A 269 -21.52 25.87 16.78
CA THR A 269 -21.47 26.80 17.93
C THR A 269 -20.16 27.60 18.00
N ASP A 270 -20.21 28.75 18.68
CA ASP A 270 -19.08 29.67 18.75
C ASP A 270 -18.19 29.50 20.00
N ASN A 271 -18.64 28.73 21.01
CA ASN A 271 -17.86 28.48 22.22
C ASN A 271 -17.97 27.05 22.71
N TYR A 272 -16.95 26.62 23.45
CA TYR A 272 -16.77 25.25 23.91
C TYR A 272 -17.88 24.82 24.88
N GLU A 273 -18.30 25.69 25.79
CA GLU A 273 -19.31 25.37 26.81
C GLU A 273 -20.65 25.01 26.16
N ASN A 274 -21.07 25.80 25.18
CA ASN A 274 -22.27 25.55 24.40
C ASN A 274 -22.12 24.31 23.51
N ALA A 275 -20.98 24.16 22.82
CA ALA A 275 -20.68 23.00 21.99
C ALA A 275 -20.80 21.70 22.79
N ASN A 276 -20.16 21.66 23.96
CA ASN A 276 -20.14 20.50 24.85
C ASN A 276 -21.54 20.19 25.41
N THR A 277 -22.30 21.23 25.80
CA THR A 277 -23.67 21.07 26.29
C THR A 277 -24.58 20.47 25.21
N ILE A 278 -24.50 20.99 23.98
CA ILE A 278 -25.28 20.49 22.84
C ILE A 278 -24.85 19.07 22.48
N ASN A 279 -23.55 18.80 22.40
CA ASN A 279 -23.05 17.47 22.05
C ASN A 279 -23.49 16.42 23.07
N ASN A 280 -23.43 16.75 24.37
CA ASN A 280 -23.91 15.87 25.41
C ASN A 280 -25.42 15.66 25.35
N LYS A 281 -26.19 16.70 25.03
CA LYS A 281 -27.66 16.61 24.88
C LYS A 281 -28.07 15.71 23.71
N ILE A 282 -27.35 15.77 22.58
CA ILE A 282 -27.73 15.10 21.33
C ILE A 282 -27.16 13.68 21.24
N LEU A 283 -25.91 13.47 21.66
CA LEU A 283 -25.19 12.20 21.50
C LEU A 283 -24.96 11.46 22.82
N SER A 284 -25.42 12.01 23.96
CA SER A 284 -25.09 11.50 25.30
C SER A 284 -23.58 11.39 25.56
N LYS A 285 -22.79 12.24 24.91
CA LYS A 285 -21.31 12.24 24.98
C LYS A 285 -20.77 13.66 25.12
N GLY A 286 -19.89 13.87 26.09
CA GLY A 286 -19.14 15.12 26.20
C GLY A 286 -18.19 15.35 25.01
N LEU A 287 -17.93 16.62 24.71
CA LEU A 287 -16.99 17.08 23.71
C LEU A 287 -15.68 17.49 24.38
N SER A 288 -14.55 16.94 23.95
CA SER A 288 -13.24 17.35 24.49
C SER A 288 -12.79 18.69 23.88
N LYS A 289 -11.95 19.45 24.58
CA LYS A 289 -11.35 20.69 24.02
C LYS A 289 -10.54 20.43 22.75
N GLN A 290 -9.89 19.27 22.65
CA GLN A 290 -9.17 18.84 21.45
C GLN A 290 -10.14 18.63 20.27
N SER A 291 -11.26 17.94 20.50
CA SER A 291 -12.31 17.77 19.50
C SER A 291 -13.00 19.08 19.13
N PHE A 292 -13.11 20.02 20.07
CA PHE A 292 -13.63 21.36 19.77
C PHE A 292 -12.66 22.19 18.92
N SER A 293 -11.34 22.05 19.12
CA SER A 293 -10.34 22.79 18.35
C SER A 293 -10.34 22.47 16.84
N ILE A 294 -10.94 21.35 16.44
CA ILE A 294 -11.08 20.95 15.03
C ILE A 294 -12.46 21.27 14.45
N CYS A 295 -13.43 21.73 15.26
CA CYS A 295 -14.79 22.06 14.80
C CYS A 295 -14.78 23.10 13.67
N ASP A 296 -13.89 24.09 13.71
CA ASP A 296 -13.81 25.10 12.64
C ASP A 296 -13.45 24.47 11.29
N LYS A 297 -12.56 23.49 11.27
CA LYS A 297 -12.16 22.74 10.07
C LYS A 297 -13.25 21.78 9.60
N ILE A 298 -13.93 21.11 10.53
CA ILE A 298 -15.13 20.30 10.23
C ILE A 298 -16.21 21.19 9.60
N LYS A 299 -16.50 22.35 10.20
CA LYS A 299 -17.48 23.33 9.71
C LYS A 299 -17.13 23.85 8.32
N GLU A 300 -15.84 24.08 8.05
CA GLU A 300 -15.33 24.51 6.74
C GLU A 300 -15.64 23.46 5.65
N VAL A 301 -15.24 22.20 5.87
CA VAL A 301 -15.46 21.10 4.93
C VAL A 301 -16.95 20.82 4.74
N ASP A 302 -17.71 20.80 5.84
CA ASP A 302 -19.14 20.54 5.83
C ASP A 302 -19.93 21.60 5.06
N LYS A 303 -19.58 22.89 5.21
CA LYS A 303 -20.14 23.98 4.40
C LYS A 303 -19.74 23.85 2.94
N PHE A 304 -18.47 23.54 2.66
CA PHE A 304 -17.97 23.37 1.30
C PHE A 304 -18.78 22.30 0.55
N LEU A 305 -19.01 21.13 1.16
CA LEU A 305 -19.75 20.01 0.54
C LEU A 305 -21.25 20.32 0.35
N GLN A 306 -21.83 21.18 1.20
CA GLN A 306 -23.20 21.66 1.01
C GLN A 306 -23.31 22.62 -0.18
N CYS A 307 -22.32 23.51 -0.35
CA CYS A 307 -22.27 24.44 -1.47
C CYS A 307 -21.83 23.80 -2.80
N ASN A 308 -21.15 22.65 -2.74
CA ASN A 308 -20.60 21.97 -3.92
C ASN A 308 -21.07 20.50 -3.98
N PRO A 309 -22.34 20.23 -4.37
CA PRO A 309 -22.90 18.87 -4.36
C PRO A 309 -22.12 17.84 -5.17
N ALA A 310 -21.41 18.26 -6.23
CA ALA A 310 -20.57 17.37 -7.06
C ALA A 310 -19.40 16.73 -6.29
N TRP A 311 -19.02 17.31 -5.14
CA TRP A 311 -17.96 16.78 -4.28
C TRP A 311 -18.47 15.88 -3.16
N LYS A 312 -19.80 15.79 -2.95
CA LYS A 312 -20.38 14.89 -1.95
C LYS A 312 -20.01 13.46 -2.29
N ASN A 313 -19.38 12.78 -1.33
CA ASN A 313 -18.89 11.40 -1.47
C ASN A 313 -17.83 11.21 -2.58
N ARG A 314 -17.22 12.30 -3.07
CA ARG A 314 -16.00 12.28 -3.90
C ARG A 314 -14.78 12.73 -3.09
N LEU A 315 -14.95 13.75 -2.23
CA LEU A 315 -14.02 14.02 -1.14
C LEU A 315 -14.33 13.05 0.00
N LEU A 316 -13.36 12.19 0.34
CA LEU A 316 -13.56 11.07 1.25
C LEU A 316 -12.72 11.24 2.53
N GLU A 317 -13.34 10.93 3.67
CA GLU A 317 -12.65 10.89 4.97
C GLU A 317 -11.77 9.64 5.07
N SER A 318 -10.52 9.80 5.52
CA SER A 318 -9.62 8.70 5.88
C SER A 318 -8.82 9.05 7.13
N HIS A 319 -8.09 8.10 7.73
CA HIS A 319 -7.47 8.29 9.04
C HIS A 319 -5.98 7.84 9.06
N PRO A 320 -5.00 8.77 9.07
CA PRO A 320 -3.57 8.47 8.93
C PRO A 320 -3.03 7.41 9.89
N GLU A 321 -3.39 7.45 11.18
CA GLU A 321 -2.89 6.44 12.15
C GLU A 321 -3.37 5.01 11.85
N TYR A 322 -4.55 4.86 11.26
CA TYR A 322 -5.04 3.55 10.83
C TYR A 322 -4.37 3.12 9.54
N ILE A 323 -4.15 4.05 8.63
CA ILE A 323 -3.39 3.80 7.41
C ILE A 323 -1.95 3.39 7.74
N PHE A 324 -1.26 4.07 8.65
CA PHE A 324 0.07 3.65 9.10
C PHE A 324 0.07 2.27 9.75
N ALA A 325 -0.99 1.89 10.46
CA ALA A 325 -1.12 0.53 10.96
C ALA A 325 -1.24 -0.48 9.82
N ILE A 326 -2.01 -0.18 8.77
CA ILE A 326 -2.14 -1.01 7.56
C ILE A 326 -0.79 -1.11 6.82
N LEU A 327 -0.12 0.01 6.57
CA LEU A 327 1.23 0.05 5.96
C LEU A 327 2.28 -0.71 6.79
N ASN A 328 2.01 -0.90 8.09
CA ASN A 328 2.83 -1.64 9.04
C ASN A 328 2.23 -3.01 9.40
N PHE A 329 1.59 -3.68 8.42
CA PHE A 329 1.11 -5.07 8.55
C PHE A 329 0.12 -5.26 9.70
N GLY A 330 -0.81 -4.31 9.85
CA GLY A 330 -1.84 -4.29 10.88
C GLY A 330 -1.35 -3.88 12.28
N LYS A 331 -0.08 -3.48 12.44
CA LYS A 331 0.49 -3.07 13.73
C LYS A 331 0.53 -1.53 13.85
N PRO A 332 -0.18 -0.93 14.82
CA PRO A 332 -0.11 0.51 15.02
C PRO A 332 1.30 0.97 15.40
N VAL A 333 1.74 2.08 14.81
CA VAL A 333 2.96 2.79 15.25
C VAL A 333 2.67 3.43 16.60
N LEU A 334 3.30 3.00 17.69
CA LEU A 334 2.94 3.47 19.03
C LEU A 334 3.56 4.85 19.35
N GLU A 335 4.65 5.16 18.68
CA GLU A 335 5.41 6.38 18.83
C GLU A 335 4.58 7.60 18.37
N SER A 336 4.68 8.67 19.16
CA SER A 336 3.96 9.91 18.94
C SER A 336 4.34 10.53 17.60
N LYS A 337 3.35 10.98 16.82
CA LYS A 337 3.60 11.71 15.57
C LYS A 337 4.31 13.05 15.78
N LYS A 338 4.39 13.54 17.03
CA LYS A 338 5.06 14.80 17.39
C LYS A 338 6.55 14.62 17.74
N THR A 339 7.06 13.39 17.83
CA THR A 339 8.49 13.13 18.08
C THR A 339 9.22 12.79 16.78
N LEU A 340 10.53 13.07 16.74
CA LEU A 340 11.36 12.73 15.57
C LEU A 340 11.35 11.23 15.29
N ASP A 341 11.43 10.39 16.33
CA ASP A 341 11.39 8.93 16.17
C ASP A 341 10.07 8.45 15.56
N GLY A 342 8.94 8.96 16.04
CA GLY A 342 7.63 8.61 15.50
C GLY A 342 7.43 9.10 14.06
N ILE A 343 7.98 10.26 13.71
CA ILE A 343 8.00 10.77 12.33
C ILE A 343 8.88 9.87 11.44
N ASN A 344 10.08 9.51 11.89
CA ASN A 344 11.01 8.67 11.12
C ASN A 344 10.43 7.28 10.84
N ILE A 345 9.72 6.67 11.81
CA ILE A 345 9.03 5.40 11.59
C ILE A 345 7.98 5.54 10.47
N ARG A 346 7.18 6.61 10.49
CA ARG A 346 6.18 6.87 9.45
C ARG A 346 6.81 7.11 8.08
N ILE A 347 7.88 7.90 8.01
CA ILE A 347 8.64 8.13 6.78
C ILE A 347 9.19 6.80 6.24
N ASN A 348 9.77 5.96 7.10
CA ASN A 348 10.25 4.62 6.71
C ASN A 348 9.15 3.74 6.08
N LEU A 349 7.93 3.81 6.62
CA LEU A 349 6.80 3.09 6.03
C LEU A 349 6.43 3.65 4.65
N LEU A 350 6.46 4.98 4.48
CA LEU A 350 6.13 5.64 3.22
C LEU A 350 7.22 5.46 2.14
N ARG A 351 8.50 5.29 2.51
CA ARG A 351 9.61 5.02 1.57
C ARG A 351 9.36 3.78 0.71
N ARG A 352 8.57 2.83 1.20
CA ARG A 352 8.18 1.62 0.45
C ARG A 352 7.32 1.94 -0.78
N TYR A 353 6.65 3.08 -0.78
CA TYR A 353 5.66 3.47 -1.80
C TYR A 353 6.04 4.73 -2.58
N ILE A 354 7.09 5.44 -2.15
CA ILE A 354 7.61 6.65 -2.80
C ILE A 354 9.14 6.59 -2.83
N HIS A 355 9.71 6.25 -4.00
CA HIS A 355 11.15 6.04 -4.17
C HIS A 355 12.03 7.25 -3.82
N ASN A 356 11.58 8.47 -4.15
CA ASN A 356 12.35 9.71 -3.94
C ASN A 356 11.86 10.54 -2.74
N LEU A 357 11.21 9.91 -1.76
CA LEU A 357 10.60 10.61 -0.63
C LEU A 357 11.59 11.50 0.13
N ASP A 358 12.82 11.04 0.35
CA ASP A 358 13.82 11.80 1.10
C ASP A 358 14.26 13.08 0.40
N ALA A 359 14.40 13.03 -0.93
CA ALA A 359 14.69 14.21 -1.74
C ALA A 359 13.54 15.22 -1.66
N PHE A 360 12.28 14.76 -1.75
CA PHE A 360 11.11 15.62 -1.61
C PHE A 360 11.05 16.28 -0.23
N LEU A 361 11.19 15.50 0.85
CA LEU A 361 11.15 16.01 2.22
C LEU A 361 12.33 16.96 2.52
N GLY A 362 13.53 16.67 2.00
CA GLY A 362 14.68 17.57 2.09
C GLY A 362 14.41 18.92 1.43
N GLY A 363 13.81 18.91 0.23
CA GLY A 363 13.42 20.14 -0.46
C GLY A 363 12.36 20.95 0.29
N ILE A 364 11.35 20.29 0.88
CA ILE A 364 10.25 20.97 1.59
C ILE A 364 10.70 21.53 2.94
N THR A 365 11.45 20.75 3.73
CA THR A 365 11.88 21.15 5.08
C THR A 365 12.88 22.31 5.06
N SER A 366 13.49 22.60 3.92
CA SER A 366 14.32 23.79 3.70
C SER A 366 13.51 25.10 3.66
N LYS A 367 12.20 25.04 3.38
CA LYS A 367 11.32 26.22 3.31
C LYS A 367 10.91 26.68 4.71
N ALA A 368 10.87 28.01 4.92
CA ALA A 368 10.52 28.61 6.20
C ALA A 368 9.14 28.13 6.70
N GLY A 369 9.07 27.67 7.95
CA GLY A 369 7.83 27.24 8.60
C GLY A 369 7.39 25.80 8.31
N MET A 370 7.86 25.15 7.23
CA MET A 370 7.49 23.77 6.88
C MET A 370 8.00 22.73 7.87
N LYS A 371 9.20 22.92 8.42
CA LYS A 371 9.79 22.00 9.41
C LYS A 371 8.91 21.81 10.66
N ARG A 372 8.10 22.81 11.02
CA ARG A 372 7.18 22.75 12.18
C ARG A 372 5.87 22.02 11.91
N ARG A 373 5.61 21.65 10.65
CA ARG A 373 4.39 20.98 10.18
C ARG A 373 4.70 19.58 9.64
N LEU A 374 5.85 19.02 10.00
CA LEU A 374 6.36 17.80 9.40
C LEU A 374 5.42 16.61 9.64
N ASP A 375 4.76 16.56 10.79
CA ASP A 375 3.79 15.51 11.07
C ASP A 375 2.53 15.64 10.20
N ASP A 376 1.99 16.85 10.06
CA ASP A 376 0.84 17.12 9.18
C ASP A 376 1.19 16.82 7.69
N ILE A 377 2.43 17.13 7.25
CA ILE A 377 2.92 16.78 5.91
C ILE A 377 2.97 15.25 5.73
N VAL A 378 3.49 14.53 6.72
CA VAL A 378 3.60 13.07 6.67
C VAL A 378 2.22 12.42 6.65
N ASP A 379 1.26 12.95 7.41
CA ASP A 379 -0.12 12.50 7.39
C ASP A 379 -0.79 12.76 6.02
N ALA A 380 -0.61 13.94 5.42
CA ALA A 380 -1.10 14.23 4.07
C ALA A 380 -0.48 13.28 3.01
N ILE A 381 0.83 13.00 3.07
CA ILE A 381 1.49 12.04 2.17
C ILE A 381 0.92 10.64 2.36
N CYS A 382 0.68 10.23 3.61
CA CYS A 382 0.08 8.94 3.93
C CYS A 382 -1.29 8.77 3.26
N LEU A 383 -2.11 9.82 3.28
CA LEU A 383 -3.40 9.84 2.60
C LEU A 383 -3.27 9.78 1.07
N ALA A 384 -2.28 10.45 0.48
CA ALA A 384 -2.04 10.36 -0.97
C ALA A 384 -1.60 8.94 -1.38
N VAL A 385 -0.72 8.31 -0.60
CA VAL A 385 -0.25 6.93 -0.82
C VAL A 385 -1.39 5.93 -0.74
N ILE A 386 -2.22 5.98 0.31
CA ILE A 386 -3.36 5.06 0.42
C ILE A 386 -4.41 5.35 -0.65
N GLY A 387 -4.55 6.61 -1.07
CA GLY A 387 -5.37 7.00 -2.21
C GLY A 387 -4.97 6.22 -3.46
N ARG A 388 -3.67 6.23 -3.80
CA ARG A 388 -3.13 5.48 -4.95
C ARG A 388 -3.34 3.97 -4.79
N LEU A 389 -2.98 3.41 -3.64
CA LEU A 389 -3.16 1.99 -3.39
C LEU A 389 -4.63 1.57 -3.51
N GLY A 390 -5.56 2.38 -2.99
CA GLY A 390 -6.99 2.10 -3.09
C GLY A 390 -7.54 2.24 -4.51
N MET A 391 -6.95 3.08 -5.35
CA MET A 391 -7.28 3.12 -6.77
C MET A 391 -6.81 1.86 -7.52
N CYS A 392 -5.68 1.26 -7.11
CA CYS A 392 -5.19 0.01 -7.68
C CYS A 392 -5.94 -1.23 -7.15
N ASN A 393 -6.21 -1.27 -5.84
CA ASN A 393 -6.68 -2.46 -5.13
C ASN A 393 -8.20 -2.44 -4.82
N GLY A 394 -8.83 -1.27 -4.96
CA GLY A 394 -10.20 -1.01 -4.52
C GLY A 394 -10.27 -0.51 -3.06
N PHE A 395 -11.18 0.43 -2.80
CA PHE A 395 -11.41 0.94 -1.45
C PHE A 395 -12.37 0.07 -0.64
N ARG A 396 -12.13 0.04 0.67
CA ARG A 396 -13.06 -0.40 1.72
C ARG A 396 -13.46 0.78 2.60
N SER A 397 -14.52 0.61 3.38
CA SER A 397 -15.00 1.61 4.32
C SER A 397 -15.17 1.03 5.71
N ILE A 398 -15.03 1.87 6.73
CA ILE A 398 -15.50 1.59 8.08
C ILE A 398 -16.71 2.51 8.31
N PRO A 399 -17.89 1.97 8.68
CA PRO A 399 -18.26 0.55 8.58
C PRO A 399 -18.40 0.11 7.10
N ASP A 400 -18.53 -1.21 6.85
CA ASP A 400 -18.68 -1.75 5.49
C ASP A 400 -19.97 -1.25 4.80
N ALA A 401 -21.01 -0.98 5.58
CA ALA A 401 -22.27 -0.38 5.13
C ALA A 401 -22.47 0.97 5.83
N PRO A 402 -21.92 2.07 5.28
CA PRO A 402 -21.98 3.37 5.94
C PRO A 402 -23.37 3.99 5.88
N GLU A 403 -23.78 4.57 7.01
CA GLU A 403 -24.97 5.41 7.07
C GLU A 403 -24.75 6.72 6.29
N VAL A 404 -25.85 7.29 5.81
CA VAL A 404 -25.86 8.60 5.13
C VAL A 404 -26.54 9.60 6.06
N ASP A 405 -25.90 10.73 6.29
CA ASP A 405 -26.48 11.78 7.13
C ASP A 405 -27.59 12.56 6.42
N ASN A 406 -28.25 13.47 7.15
CA ASN A 406 -29.34 14.30 6.64
C ASN A 406 -28.92 15.27 5.50
N LYS A 407 -27.63 15.39 5.19
CA LYS A 407 -27.08 16.19 4.09
C LYS A 407 -26.65 15.34 2.89
N GLY A 408 -26.82 14.02 2.93
CA GLY A 408 -26.45 13.11 1.85
C GLY A 408 -24.97 12.72 1.86
N LEU A 409 -24.28 12.88 2.99
CA LEU A 409 -22.88 12.50 3.16
C LEU A 409 -22.77 11.14 3.84
N LYS A 410 -22.00 10.23 3.26
CA LYS A 410 -21.67 8.94 3.89
C LYS A 410 -20.78 9.18 5.10
N MET A 411 -21.22 8.68 6.25
CA MET A 411 -20.46 8.66 7.50
C MET A 411 -19.51 7.46 7.50
N GLN A 412 -18.33 7.63 6.89
CA GLN A 412 -17.38 6.53 6.67
C GLN A 412 -15.93 6.99 6.77
N ILE A 413 -15.04 6.06 7.10
CA ILE A 413 -13.59 6.22 6.97
C ILE A 413 -13.12 5.23 5.91
N VAL A 414 -12.55 5.73 4.80
CA VAL A 414 -12.08 4.89 3.69
C VAL A 414 -10.63 4.46 3.88
N TYR A 415 -10.32 3.25 3.43
CA TYR A 415 -8.97 2.66 3.45
C TYR A 415 -8.84 1.61 2.33
N THR A 416 -7.65 1.06 2.14
CA THR A 416 -7.47 -0.17 1.35
C THR A 416 -6.67 -1.20 2.15
N GLU A 417 -6.89 -2.46 1.84
CA GLU A 417 -5.98 -3.53 2.24
C GLU A 417 -4.79 -3.55 1.27
N ILE A 418 -3.64 -3.99 1.75
CA ILE A 418 -2.39 -4.08 0.98
C ILE A 418 -2.05 -5.55 0.80
#